data_AF-A0A972A3N4-F1
#
_entry.id   AF-A0A972A3N4-F1
#
_cell.length_a   1.000
_cell.length_b   1.000
_cell.length_c   1.000
_cell.angle_alpha   90.00
_cell.angle_beta   90.00
_cell.angle_gamma   90.00
#
_symmetry.space_group_name_H-M   'P 1'
#
loop_
_entity.id
_entity.type
_entity.pdbx_description
1 polymer ?
#
loop_
_entity_poly.entity_id
_entity_poly.type
_entity_poly.pdbx_seq_one_letter_code
_entity_poly.pdbx_strand_id
1 'polypeptide(L)'
;MDSKQDYDFSKLKNLESIKEFCNSHLFEIANGGLRTKNHSIKVRYIDFNGKFGYTGLGRFFFVDDSMYIITNDKQFESDHNADILDIDEDLELLNYTGEYIVRVLFAGIFTGFYDDNEDRIFTGDVVKARVLLNPTLPSDGGRNRARNHNNEEKGSYYEAGVSEIRGDYSMMLDNHSVPLSWATELEITGTLFYDLRKDESEIDIGGLCNNFAQSRTDRNELKKLIRKSPYFPPLTWQDKALELLCGPDDEDS
;
A
#
# COMPACT_ATOMS: atom_id res chain seq x y z
N MET A 1 31.05 -9.92 -17.68
CA MET A 1 30.00 -9.86 -18.72
C MET A 1 28.71 -10.09 -17.98
N ASP A 2 28.11 -9.03 -17.44
CA ASP A 2 26.85 -9.16 -16.71
C ASP A 2 25.73 -9.34 -17.72
N SER A 3 25.22 -10.56 -17.81
CA SER A 3 23.94 -10.80 -18.47
C SER A 3 22.91 -9.98 -17.72
N LYS A 4 22.34 -8.98 -18.40
CA LYS A 4 21.25 -8.17 -17.88
C LYS A 4 20.06 -9.11 -17.64
N GLN A 5 19.89 -9.60 -16.41
CA GLN A 5 18.70 -10.36 -16.04
C GLN A 5 17.49 -9.45 -16.20
N ASP A 6 16.64 -9.82 -17.16
CA ASP A 6 15.40 -9.12 -17.49
C ASP A 6 14.29 -9.77 -16.67
N TYR A 7 14.03 -9.20 -15.50
CA TYR A 7 12.97 -9.65 -14.61
C TYR A 7 11.62 -9.12 -15.11
N ASP A 8 10.63 -10.00 -15.18
CA ASP A 8 9.25 -9.59 -15.47
C ASP A 8 8.56 -9.07 -14.20
N PHE A 9 8.79 -7.80 -13.90
CA PHE A 9 8.18 -7.14 -12.74
C PHE A 9 6.66 -6.96 -12.85
N SER A 10 6.07 -7.19 -14.03
CA SER A 10 4.62 -7.05 -14.21
C SER A 10 3.81 -8.06 -13.38
N LYS A 11 4.46 -9.12 -12.89
CA LYS A 11 3.87 -10.15 -12.04
C LYS A 11 3.80 -9.77 -10.56
N LEU A 12 4.54 -8.75 -10.13
CA LEU A 12 4.62 -8.32 -8.72
C LEU A 12 3.43 -7.41 -8.37
N LYS A 13 2.24 -8.00 -8.29
CA LYS A 13 0.96 -7.28 -8.15
C LYS A 13 0.31 -7.42 -6.77
N ASN A 14 0.77 -8.36 -5.95
CA ASN A 14 0.24 -8.63 -4.62
C ASN A 14 1.35 -8.97 -3.62
N LEU A 15 1.01 -9.02 -2.32
CA LEU A 15 1.98 -9.24 -1.25
C LEU A 15 2.73 -10.57 -1.40
N GLU A 16 2.01 -11.65 -1.74
CA GLU A 16 2.59 -12.98 -1.93
C GLU A 16 3.66 -12.98 -3.03
N SER A 17 3.34 -12.47 -4.23
CA SER A 17 4.28 -12.37 -5.34
C SER A 17 5.50 -11.49 -5.02
N ILE A 18 5.32 -10.41 -4.26
CA ILE A 18 6.43 -9.55 -3.82
C ILE A 18 7.31 -10.28 -2.79
N LYS A 19 6.71 -10.97 -1.81
CA LYS A 19 7.45 -11.77 -0.81
C LYS A 19 8.28 -12.86 -1.49
N GLU A 20 7.67 -13.65 -2.37
CA GLU A 20 8.36 -14.69 -3.13
C GLU A 20 9.56 -14.12 -3.91
N PHE A 21 9.35 -12.97 -4.56
CA PHE A 21 10.41 -12.29 -5.29
C PHE A 21 11.54 -11.82 -4.37
N CYS A 22 11.22 -11.15 -3.25
CA CYS A 22 12.21 -10.68 -2.29
C CYS A 22 13.03 -11.82 -1.70
N ASN A 23 12.37 -12.92 -1.30
CA ASN A 23 13.04 -14.09 -0.73
C ASN A 23 13.98 -14.76 -1.76
N SER A 24 13.61 -14.76 -3.04
CA SER A 24 14.44 -15.37 -4.10
C SER A 24 15.62 -14.49 -4.55
N HIS A 25 15.64 -13.20 -4.19
CA HIS A 25 16.62 -12.22 -4.65
C HIS A 25 17.20 -11.40 -3.49
N LEU A 26 17.27 -11.99 -2.29
CA LEU A 26 17.68 -11.29 -1.06
C LEU A 26 19.09 -10.69 -1.20
N PHE A 27 20.04 -11.48 -1.70
CA PHE A 27 21.40 -11.02 -2.01
C PHE A 27 21.44 -9.80 -2.96
N GLU A 28 20.62 -9.79 -4.02
CA GLU A 28 20.54 -8.69 -4.99
C GLU A 28 19.91 -7.42 -4.40
N ILE A 29 19.01 -7.58 -3.43
CA ILE A 29 18.46 -6.47 -2.67
C ILE A 29 19.54 -5.90 -1.74
N ALA A 30 20.22 -6.77 -0.99
CA ALA A 30 21.25 -6.42 -0.02
C ALA A 30 22.45 -5.69 -0.68
N ASN A 31 22.95 -6.23 -1.79
CA ASN A 31 24.07 -5.62 -2.53
C ASN A 31 23.67 -4.39 -3.38
N GLY A 32 22.38 -4.06 -3.41
CA GLY A 32 21.84 -2.89 -4.10
C GLY A 32 21.68 -3.03 -5.62
N GLY A 33 21.86 -4.22 -6.19
CA GLY A 33 21.69 -4.51 -7.62
C GLY A 33 20.30 -4.16 -8.16
N LEU A 34 19.29 -4.17 -7.29
CA LEU A 34 17.92 -3.78 -7.63
C LEU A 34 17.58 -2.29 -7.36
N ARG A 35 18.52 -1.47 -6.85
CA ARG A 35 18.23 -0.06 -6.51
C ARG A 35 18.32 0.89 -7.70
N THR A 36 19.05 0.52 -8.74
CA THR A 36 19.45 1.40 -9.86
C THR A 36 18.51 1.32 -11.07
N LYS A 37 17.62 0.33 -11.10
CA LYS A 37 16.61 0.17 -12.13
C LYS A 37 15.38 0.98 -11.71
N ASN A 38 14.86 1.83 -12.60
CA ASN A 38 13.56 2.49 -12.44
C ASN A 38 12.46 1.42 -12.50
N HIS A 39 12.27 0.69 -11.41
CA HIS A 39 11.21 -0.30 -11.28
C HIS A 39 9.86 0.42 -11.15
N SER A 40 8.82 -0.13 -11.78
CA SER A 40 7.45 0.36 -11.61
C SER A 40 6.88 0.04 -10.23
N ILE A 41 7.47 -0.94 -9.52
CA ILE A 41 6.96 -1.43 -8.24
C ILE A 41 7.32 -0.45 -7.12
N LYS A 42 6.27 0.16 -6.58
CA LYS A 42 6.32 1.04 -5.42
C LYS A 42 5.34 0.50 -4.39
N VAL A 43 5.76 0.48 -3.13
CA VAL A 43 4.95 -0.01 -2.02
C VAL A 43 4.80 1.11 -0.98
N ARG A 44 3.68 1.05 -0.26
CA ARG A 44 3.40 1.88 0.90
C ARG A 44 3.58 1.02 2.15
N TYR A 45 4.12 1.61 3.20
CA TYR A 45 4.24 0.97 4.51
C TYR A 45 3.75 1.91 5.61
N ILE A 46 3.54 1.38 6.80
CA ILE A 46 3.27 2.14 8.03
C ILE A 46 4.45 1.95 8.97
N ASP A 47 5.05 3.05 9.42
CA ASP A 47 6.15 3.02 10.38
C ASP A 47 5.66 2.87 11.84
N PHE A 48 6.60 2.78 12.77
CA PHE A 48 6.30 2.64 14.21
C PHE A 48 5.61 3.87 14.82
N ASN A 49 5.70 5.03 14.17
CA ASN A 49 4.99 6.25 14.56
C ASN A 49 3.54 6.28 14.02
N GLY A 50 3.14 5.24 13.28
CA GLY A 50 1.85 5.19 12.63
C GLY A 50 1.72 6.21 11.50
N LYS A 51 2.78 6.42 10.73
CA LYS A 51 2.77 7.28 9.53
C LYS A 51 2.97 6.44 8.28
N PHE A 52 2.32 6.86 7.18
CA PHE A 52 2.59 6.26 5.89
C PHE A 52 3.95 6.67 5.35
N GLY A 53 4.74 5.67 4.94
CA GLY A 53 5.95 5.85 4.15
C GLY A 53 5.85 5.12 2.82
N TYR A 54 6.77 5.44 1.91
CA TYR A 54 6.81 4.86 0.57
C TYR A 54 8.21 4.42 0.21
N THR A 55 8.32 3.29 -0.47
CA THR A 55 9.61 2.79 -0.95
C THR A 55 9.44 2.05 -2.28
N GLY A 56 10.56 1.78 -2.94
CA GLY A 56 10.63 1.08 -4.22
C GLY A 56 11.31 -0.28 -4.08
N LEU A 57 11.10 -1.16 -5.06
CA LEU A 57 11.76 -2.47 -5.10
C LEU A 57 13.29 -2.33 -5.00
N GLY A 58 13.92 -3.19 -4.21
CA GLY A 58 15.35 -3.14 -3.91
C GLY A 58 15.72 -2.27 -2.70
N ARG A 59 14.74 -1.66 -2.03
CA ARG A 59 14.89 -0.90 -0.78
C ARG A 59 14.08 -1.50 0.38
N PHE A 60 13.64 -2.74 0.21
CA PHE A 60 12.94 -3.50 1.23
C PHE A 60 13.09 -4.99 0.95
N PHE A 61 12.88 -5.80 1.99
CA PHE A 61 12.81 -7.25 1.94
C PHE A 61 11.83 -7.75 3.01
N PHE A 62 11.63 -9.06 3.08
CA PHE A 62 10.77 -9.70 4.06
C PHE A 62 11.57 -10.76 4.83
N VAL A 63 11.28 -10.87 6.12
CA VAL A 63 11.71 -11.98 6.96
C VAL A 63 10.48 -12.46 7.69
N ASP A 64 10.17 -13.75 7.54
CA ASP A 64 8.87 -14.33 7.86
C ASP A 64 7.73 -13.49 7.25
N ASP A 65 6.82 -13.00 8.08
CA ASP A 65 5.71 -12.13 7.66
C ASP A 65 5.98 -10.64 7.85
N SER A 66 7.17 -10.25 8.29
CA SER A 66 7.50 -8.84 8.55
C SER A 66 8.25 -8.20 7.38
N MET A 67 7.83 -6.99 7.00
CA MET A 67 8.53 -6.17 6.03
C MET A 67 9.65 -5.36 6.71
N TYR A 68 10.82 -5.33 6.09
CA TYR A 68 11.94 -4.49 6.50
C TYR A 68 12.32 -3.54 5.39
N ILE A 69 12.52 -2.27 5.70
CA ILE A 69 13.01 -1.25 4.76
C ILE A 69 14.51 -1.01 4.96
N ILE A 70 15.19 -0.65 3.87
CA ILE A 70 16.58 -0.23 3.87
C ILE A 70 16.64 1.25 3.53
N THR A 71 17.11 2.09 4.45
CA THR A 71 17.06 3.55 4.32
C THR A 71 18.31 4.22 4.89
N ASN A 72 18.60 5.44 4.43
CA ASN A 72 19.66 6.30 4.99
C ASN A 72 19.07 7.47 5.80
N ASP A 73 17.75 7.45 6.03
CA ASP A 73 17.06 8.53 6.72
C ASP A 73 17.28 8.42 8.24
N LYS A 74 17.88 9.47 8.80
CA LYS A 74 18.28 9.55 10.21
C LYS A 74 17.11 9.48 11.19
N GLN A 75 15.88 9.78 10.75
CA GLN A 75 14.72 9.64 11.64
C GLN A 75 14.50 8.20 12.11
N PHE A 76 15.10 7.23 11.42
CA PHE A 76 15.00 5.79 11.68
C PHE A 76 16.18 5.22 12.46
N GLU A 77 17.13 6.05 12.90
CA GLU A 77 18.31 5.60 13.64
C GLU A 77 17.94 4.88 14.95
N SER A 78 16.91 5.35 15.66
CA SER A 78 16.41 4.75 16.89
C SER A 78 15.79 3.37 16.71
N ASP A 79 15.32 3.07 15.49
CA ASP A 79 14.52 1.90 15.15
C ASP A 79 15.29 0.96 14.23
N HIS A 80 16.62 1.13 14.19
CA HIS A 80 17.49 0.25 13.44
C HIS A 80 17.57 -1.13 14.09
N ASN A 81 17.03 -2.13 13.41
CA ASN A 81 17.02 -3.53 13.82
C ASN A 81 18.22 -4.27 13.22
N ALA A 82 19.44 -3.98 13.68
CA ALA A 82 20.65 -4.62 13.14
C ALA A 82 20.64 -6.15 13.28
N ASP A 83 20.07 -6.68 14.35
CA ASP A 83 20.02 -8.13 14.64
C ASP A 83 19.30 -8.96 13.54
N ILE A 84 18.47 -8.32 12.70
CA ILE A 84 17.79 -9.02 11.60
C ILE A 84 18.79 -9.51 10.54
N LEU A 85 19.97 -8.90 10.47
CA LEU A 85 21.01 -9.21 9.50
C LEU A 85 21.72 -10.54 9.81
N ASP A 86 21.58 -11.05 11.04
CA ASP A 86 22.16 -12.34 11.46
C ASP A 86 21.28 -13.55 11.08
N ILE A 87 20.08 -13.31 10.54
CA ILE A 87 19.13 -14.37 10.17
C ILE A 87 19.49 -15.02 8.83
N ASP A 88 20.15 -14.28 7.94
CA ASP A 88 20.54 -14.75 6.61
C ASP A 88 21.90 -14.17 6.21
N GLU A 89 22.81 -15.01 5.73
CA GLU A 89 24.15 -14.61 5.30
C GLU A 89 24.13 -13.61 4.13
N ASP A 90 23.10 -13.66 3.29
CA ASP A 90 22.94 -12.73 2.17
C ASP A 90 22.74 -11.27 2.63
N LEU A 91 22.29 -11.08 3.88
CA LEU A 91 22.05 -9.76 4.47
C LEU A 91 23.28 -9.16 5.15
N GLU A 92 24.33 -9.94 5.40
CA GLU A 92 25.53 -9.51 6.13
C GLU A 92 26.18 -8.27 5.50
N LEU A 93 26.11 -8.14 4.17
CA LEU A 93 26.62 -6.99 3.42
C LEU A 93 26.05 -5.65 3.88
N LEU A 94 24.81 -5.63 4.39
CA LEU A 94 24.14 -4.42 4.86
C LEU A 94 24.78 -3.86 6.14
N ASN A 95 25.49 -4.67 6.92
CA ASN A 95 26.25 -4.19 8.09
C ASN A 95 27.31 -3.14 7.72
N TYR A 96 27.75 -3.12 6.45
CA TYR A 96 28.82 -2.25 5.97
C TYR A 96 28.33 -1.06 5.14
N THR A 97 27.01 -0.91 4.91
CA THR A 97 26.47 0.17 4.07
C THR A 97 26.23 1.46 4.84
N GLY A 98 26.09 1.40 6.17
CA GLY A 98 25.67 2.52 7.00
C GLY A 98 24.18 2.85 6.89
N GLU A 99 23.38 1.93 6.33
CA GLU A 99 21.94 2.07 6.19
C GLU A 99 21.21 1.54 7.43
N TYR A 100 20.10 2.20 7.76
CA TYR A 100 19.17 1.73 8.77
C TYR A 100 18.22 0.70 8.16
N ILE A 101 18.09 -0.41 8.86
CA ILE A 101 17.15 -1.50 8.60
C ILE A 101 16.04 -1.40 9.62
N VAL A 102 14.80 -1.17 9.16
CA VAL A 102 13.67 -0.91 10.06
C VAL A 102 12.51 -1.81 9.73
N ARG A 103 11.93 -2.44 10.76
CA ARG A 103 10.70 -3.21 10.64
C ARG A 103 9.51 -2.27 10.46
N VAL A 104 8.68 -2.54 9.46
CA VAL A 104 7.48 -1.75 9.14
C VAL A 104 6.31 -2.67 8.79
N LEU A 105 5.10 -2.12 8.78
CA LEU A 105 3.91 -2.84 8.29
C LEU A 105 3.74 -2.57 6.81
N PHE A 106 3.68 -3.62 5.99
CA PHE A 106 3.31 -3.49 4.59
C PHE A 106 1.86 -2.96 4.48
N ALA A 107 1.67 -1.89 3.72
CA ALA A 107 0.41 -1.16 3.63
C ALA A 107 -0.01 -0.86 2.17
N GLY A 108 0.40 -1.73 1.26
CA GLY A 108 -0.15 -1.80 -0.09
C GLY A 108 0.83 -1.52 -1.22
N ILE A 109 0.38 -1.80 -2.43
CA ILE A 109 1.15 -1.71 -3.67
C ILE A 109 0.55 -0.61 -4.51
N PHE A 110 1.41 0.18 -5.15
CA PHE A 110 0.96 1.17 -6.11
C PHE A 110 0.29 0.46 -7.29
N THR A 111 -0.95 0.82 -7.56
CA THR A 111 -1.78 0.16 -8.58
C THR A 111 -1.41 0.53 -10.01
N GLY A 112 -0.58 1.55 -10.19
CA GLY A 112 -0.34 2.18 -11.49
C GLY A 112 -1.34 3.28 -11.82
N PHE A 113 -2.42 3.43 -11.06
CA PHE A 113 -3.45 4.45 -11.27
C PHE A 113 -3.22 5.68 -10.39
N TYR A 114 -3.52 6.84 -10.94
CA TYR A 114 -3.63 8.10 -10.20
C TYR A 114 -5.09 8.49 -10.13
N ASP A 115 -5.50 9.09 -9.02
CA ASP A 115 -6.81 9.72 -8.90
C ASP A 115 -6.85 11.04 -9.71
N ASP A 116 -8.00 11.71 -9.72
CA ASP A 116 -8.21 12.94 -10.49
C ASP A 116 -7.50 14.17 -9.87
N ASN A 117 -6.96 14.05 -8.65
CA ASN A 117 -6.13 15.05 -7.98
C ASN A 117 -4.63 14.78 -8.14
N GLU A 118 -4.26 13.79 -8.95
CA GLU A 118 -2.89 13.32 -9.16
C GLU A 118 -2.25 12.56 -7.99
N ASP A 119 -3.05 12.09 -7.04
CA ASP A 119 -2.58 11.22 -5.97
C ASP A 119 -2.47 9.77 -6.45
N ARG A 120 -1.43 9.08 -6.00
CA ARG A 120 -1.19 7.67 -6.34
C ARG A 120 -2.16 6.78 -5.58
N ILE A 121 -2.85 5.89 -6.30
CA ILE A 121 -3.75 4.91 -5.70
C ILE A 121 -2.96 3.64 -5.35
N PHE A 122 -3.02 3.23 -4.09
CA PHE A 122 -2.46 2.00 -3.56
C PHE A 122 -3.56 1.01 -3.18
N THR A 123 -3.22 -0.28 -3.11
CA THR A 123 -4.11 -1.25 -2.47
C THR A 123 -4.35 -0.87 -1.00
N GLY A 124 -5.58 -1.07 -0.52
CA GLY A 124 -6.08 -0.60 0.77
C GLY A 124 -6.62 0.84 0.77
N ASP A 125 -6.51 1.58 -0.34
CA ASP A 125 -7.21 2.86 -0.49
C ASP A 125 -8.71 2.64 -0.68
N VAL A 126 -9.50 3.57 -0.16
CA VAL A 126 -10.92 3.69 -0.49
C VAL A 126 -11.05 4.74 -1.58
N VAL A 127 -11.62 4.33 -2.71
CA VAL A 127 -11.83 5.23 -3.84
C VAL A 127 -13.32 5.40 -4.10
N LYS A 128 -13.70 6.62 -4.45
CA LYS A 128 -14.97 6.94 -5.08
C LYS A 128 -14.73 7.03 -6.58
N ALA A 129 -15.49 6.27 -7.34
CA ALA A 129 -15.30 6.16 -8.77
C ALA A 129 -16.61 6.29 -9.52
N ARG A 130 -16.54 6.85 -10.73
CA ARG A 130 -17.57 6.65 -11.75
C ARG A 130 -17.05 5.67 -12.77
N VAL A 131 -17.76 4.58 -13.03
CA VAL A 131 -17.28 3.50 -13.92
C VAL A 131 -18.25 3.20 -15.06
N LEU A 132 -17.70 2.88 -16.22
CA LEU A 132 -18.44 2.31 -17.35
C LEU A 132 -18.37 0.78 -17.25
N LEU A 133 -19.51 0.12 -17.34
CA LEU A 133 -19.53 -1.35 -17.40
C LEU A 133 -19.08 -1.77 -18.81
N ASN A 134 -18.00 -2.55 -18.90
CA ASN A 134 -17.41 -3.01 -20.15
C ASN A 134 -17.09 -1.86 -21.14
N PRO A 135 -16.17 -0.94 -20.79
CA PRO A 135 -15.84 0.17 -21.66
C PRO A 135 -15.21 -0.32 -22.98
N THR A 136 -15.49 0.36 -24.10
CA THR A 136 -14.82 0.03 -25.37
C THR A 136 -13.34 0.37 -25.35
N LEU A 137 -12.95 1.38 -24.57
CA LEU A 137 -11.57 1.78 -24.34
C LEU A 137 -11.33 1.83 -22.82
N PRO A 138 -10.91 0.71 -22.18
CA PRO A 138 -10.50 0.73 -20.78
C PRO A 138 -9.23 1.58 -20.60
N SER A 139 -9.03 2.10 -19.39
CA SER A 139 -7.80 2.77 -18.99
C SER A 139 -6.64 1.77 -18.87
N ASP A 140 -5.47 2.18 -19.34
CA ASP A 140 -4.20 1.49 -19.22
C ASP A 140 -3.42 1.89 -17.94
N GLY A 141 -4.08 2.61 -17.03
CA GLY A 141 -3.46 3.16 -15.82
C GLY A 141 -3.09 4.63 -15.97
N GLY A 142 -2.20 5.10 -15.09
CA GLY A 142 -1.78 6.49 -15.07
C GLY A 142 -2.97 7.44 -14.83
N ARG A 143 -3.02 8.48 -15.66
CA ARG A 143 -4.09 9.49 -15.68
C ARG A 143 -5.15 9.22 -16.75
N ASN A 144 -4.99 8.16 -17.54
CA ASN A 144 -5.96 7.83 -18.57
C ASN A 144 -7.23 7.29 -17.90
N ARG A 145 -8.38 7.60 -18.48
CA ARG A 145 -9.69 7.18 -17.99
C ARG A 145 -10.42 6.39 -19.05
N ALA A 146 -11.27 5.47 -18.61
CA ALA A 146 -12.08 4.66 -19.50
C ALA A 146 -13.03 5.54 -20.33
N ARG A 147 -13.38 5.11 -21.54
CA ARG A 147 -14.37 5.80 -22.39
C ARG A 147 -15.08 4.86 -23.36
N ASN A 148 -16.29 5.23 -23.75
CA ASN A 148 -17.01 4.61 -24.85
C ASN A 148 -16.87 5.46 -26.13
N HIS A 149 -16.84 4.83 -27.30
CA HIS A 149 -16.79 5.57 -28.58
C HIS A 149 -17.96 6.55 -28.75
N ASN A 150 -19.12 6.22 -28.17
CA ASN A 150 -20.33 7.04 -28.19
C ASN A 150 -20.54 7.63 -26.78
N ASN A 151 -20.17 8.89 -26.64
CA ASN A 151 -19.84 9.57 -25.37
C ASN A 151 -21.06 9.99 -24.51
N GLU A 152 -22.14 9.21 -24.49
CA GLU A 152 -23.42 9.61 -23.86
C GLU A 152 -23.71 8.91 -22.51
N GLU A 153 -23.06 7.80 -22.21
CA GLU A 153 -23.31 7.08 -20.96
C GLU A 153 -22.52 7.69 -19.80
N LYS A 154 -23.26 8.24 -18.83
CA LYS A 154 -22.73 8.57 -17.51
C LYS A 154 -22.66 7.26 -16.73
N GLY A 155 -21.45 6.75 -16.52
CA GLY A 155 -21.21 5.53 -15.75
C GLY A 155 -21.84 5.55 -14.35
N SER A 156 -21.85 4.39 -13.70
CA SER A 156 -22.39 4.21 -12.35
C SER A 156 -21.36 4.61 -11.28
N TYR A 157 -21.84 5.12 -10.15
CA TYR A 157 -21.00 5.53 -9.03
C TYR A 157 -20.80 4.40 -8.02
N TYR A 158 -19.55 4.22 -7.59
CA TYR A 158 -19.14 3.25 -6.58
C TYR A 158 -18.17 3.89 -5.58
N GLU A 159 -18.18 3.42 -4.33
CA GLU A 159 -17.21 3.78 -3.29
C GLU A 159 -16.77 2.47 -2.62
N ALA A 160 -15.49 2.13 -2.71
CA ALA A 160 -15.00 0.80 -2.35
C ALA A 160 -13.49 0.76 -2.06
N GLY A 161 -13.06 -0.25 -1.31
CA GLY A 161 -11.66 -0.56 -1.09
C GLY A 161 -10.99 -1.12 -2.34
N VAL A 162 -9.75 -0.73 -2.60
CA VAL A 162 -8.95 -1.18 -3.73
C VAL A 162 -8.10 -2.37 -3.32
N SER A 163 -8.21 -3.47 -4.06
CA SER A 163 -7.35 -4.64 -3.90
C SER A 163 -6.95 -5.23 -5.25
N GLU A 164 -5.96 -6.12 -5.24
CA GLU A 164 -5.64 -6.96 -6.37
C GLU A 164 -6.61 -8.15 -6.40
N ILE A 165 -7.28 -8.37 -7.53
CA ILE A 165 -8.21 -9.48 -7.73
C ILE A 165 -7.92 -10.12 -9.10
N ARG A 166 -7.42 -11.35 -9.09
CA ARG A 166 -7.20 -12.20 -10.30
C ARG A 166 -6.30 -11.56 -11.37
N GLY A 167 -5.31 -10.81 -10.94
CA GLY A 167 -4.32 -10.10 -11.75
C GLY A 167 -4.65 -8.63 -12.00
N ASP A 168 -5.80 -8.14 -11.58
CA ASP A 168 -6.25 -6.77 -11.85
C ASP A 168 -6.53 -5.99 -10.56
N TYR A 169 -6.05 -4.75 -10.50
CA TYR A 169 -6.43 -3.84 -9.42
C TYR A 169 -7.87 -3.39 -9.59
N SER A 170 -8.68 -3.68 -8.58
CA SER A 170 -10.13 -3.57 -8.66
C SER A 170 -10.69 -3.00 -7.37
N MET A 171 -11.81 -2.29 -7.51
CA MET A 171 -12.70 -1.96 -6.39
C MET A 171 -13.41 -3.24 -5.95
N MET A 172 -13.19 -3.63 -4.69
CA MET A 172 -13.85 -4.79 -4.08
C MET A 172 -15.22 -4.40 -3.55
N LEU A 173 -16.25 -5.07 -4.05
CA LEU A 173 -17.64 -4.95 -3.62
C LEU A 173 -18.07 -6.30 -3.03
N ASP A 174 -19.21 -6.33 -2.35
CA ASP A 174 -19.67 -7.50 -1.58
C ASP A 174 -19.57 -8.83 -2.34
N ASN A 175 -20.15 -8.91 -3.55
CA ASN A 175 -20.21 -10.14 -4.35
C ASN A 175 -19.58 -10.01 -5.76
N HIS A 176 -18.91 -8.90 -6.03
CA HIS A 176 -18.26 -8.67 -7.32
C HIS A 176 -17.12 -7.68 -7.16
N SER A 177 -16.37 -7.47 -8.23
CA SER A 177 -15.36 -6.43 -8.29
C SER A 177 -15.48 -5.67 -9.59
N VAL A 178 -15.02 -4.42 -9.58
CA VAL A 178 -14.95 -3.57 -10.77
C VAL A 178 -13.51 -3.13 -10.95
N PRO A 179 -12.87 -3.46 -12.09
CA PRO A 179 -11.51 -3.02 -12.37
C PRO A 179 -11.36 -1.50 -12.32
N LEU A 180 -10.24 -1.00 -11.79
CA LEU A 180 -9.91 0.42 -11.85
C LEU A 180 -9.79 0.93 -13.29
N SER A 181 -9.41 0.04 -14.22
CA SER A 181 -9.35 0.32 -15.65
C SER A 181 -10.70 0.71 -16.26
N TRP A 182 -11.82 0.49 -15.56
CA TRP A 182 -13.15 0.86 -16.03
C TRP A 182 -13.62 2.23 -15.54
N ALA A 183 -12.80 2.91 -14.73
CA ALA A 183 -13.14 4.19 -14.16
C ALA A 183 -12.97 5.34 -15.16
N THR A 184 -14.00 6.19 -15.21
CA THR A 184 -14.05 7.49 -15.90
C THR A 184 -13.62 8.65 -14.99
N GLU A 185 -13.83 8.50 -13.68
CA GLU A 185 -13.48 9.43 -12.61
C GLU A 185 -12.98 8.59 -11.42
N LEU A 186 -11.95 9.07 -10.71
CA LEU A 186 -11.36 8.42 -9.54
C LEU A 186 -10.98 9.47 -8.50
N GLU A 187 -11.40 9.28 -7.25
CA GLU A 187 -11.09 10.16 -6.11
C GLU A 187 -10.76 9.29 -4.90
N ILE A 188 -9.60 9.48 -4.27
CA ILE A 188 -9.28 8.81 -2.99
C ILE A 188 -10.05 9.50 -1.87
N THR A 189 -10.81 8.75 -1.07
CA THR A 189 -11.61 9.30 0.04
C THR A 189 -11.08 8.94 1.43
N GLY A 190 -10.09 8.06 1.49
CA GLY A 190 -9.42 7.60 2.70
C GLY A 190 -8.71 6.26 2.47
N THR A 191 -8.31 5.59 3.55
CA THR A 191 -7.70 4.25 3.49
C THR A 191 -8.25 3.32 4.56
N LEU A 192 -8.14 2.01 4.36
CA LEU A 192 -8.68 0.99 5.26
C LEU A 192 -7.76 0.63 6.45
N PHE A 193 -6.68 1.38 6.64
CA PHE A 193 -5.69 1.15 7.68
C PHE A 193 -6.09 1.80 9.01
N TYR A 194 -7.29 1.52 9.48
CA TYR A 194 -7.79 1.95 10.79
C TYR A 194 -8.01 0.74 11.68
N ASP A 195 -8.03 0.98 12.99
CA ASP A 195 -8.13 -0.08 14.01
C ASP A 195 -6.96 -1.08 14.00
N LEU A 196 -5.76 -0.59 13.68
CA LEU A 196 -4.54 -1.39 13.62
C LEU A 196 -3.99 -1.74 15.00
N ARG A 197 -3.29 -2.87 15.09
CA ARG A 197 -2.60 -3.28 16.32
C ARG A 197 -1.09 -3.11 16.18
N LYS A 198 -0.44 -2.64 17.25
CA LYS A 198 1.01 -2.38 17.25
C LYS A 198 1.87 -3.64 17.15
N ASP A 199 1.31 -4.80 17.50
CA ASP A 199 1.98 -6.11 17.44
C ASP A 199 1.78 -6.83 16.11
N GLU A 200 1.09 -6.23 15.14
CA GLU A 200 0.92 -6.82 13.81
C GLU A 200 2.26 -7.01 13.10
N SER A 201 2.38 -8.12 12.39
CA SER A 201 3.47 -8.39 11.44
C SER A 201 3.04 -8.12 10.01
N GLU A 202 1.78 -8.44 9.72
CA GLU A 202 1.18 -8.37 8.40
C GLU A 202 -0.29 -7.97 8.49
N ILE A 203 -0.77 -7.29 7.45
CA ILE A 203 -2.15 -6.86 7.30
C ILE A 203 -2.75 -7.52 6.07
N ASP A 204 -3.87 -8.23 6.24
CA ASP A 204 -4.66 -8.77 5.12
C ASP A 204 -5.50 -7.66 4.48
N ILE A 205 -4.92 -6.96 3.49
CA ILE A 205 -5.58 -5.88 2.74
C ILE A 205 -6.84 -6.38 2.03
N GLY A 206 -6.84 -7.62 1.52
CA GLY A 206 -8.01 -8.22 0.89
C GLY A 206 -9.15 -8.40 1.90
N GLY A 207 -8.82 -8.91 3.08
CA GLY A 207 -9.72 -9.01 4.23
C GLY A 207 -10.29 -7.65 4.66
N LEU A 208 -9.44 -6.61 4.74
CA LEU A 208 -9.90 -5.24 5.02
C LEU A 208 -10.91 -4.75 3.98
N CYS A 209 -10.61 -4.91 2.70
CA CYS A 209 -11.51 -4.51 1.60
C CYS A 209 -12.84 -5.26 1.65
N ASN A 210 -12.79 -6.56 1.92
CA ASN A 210 -13.97 -7.41 2.05
C ASN A 210 -14.85 -7.01 3.24
N ASN A 211 -14.23 -6.77 4.40
CA ASN A 211 -14.93 -6.30 5.60
C ASN A 211 -15.58 -4.92 5.37
N PHE A 212 -14.90 -4.01 4.67
CA PHE A 212 -15.45 -2.72 4.29
C PHE A 212 -16.66 -2.87 3.37
N ALA A 213 -16.56 -3.72 2.34
CA ALA A 213 -17.64 -3.95 1.37
C ALA A 213 -18.91 -4.55 2.02
N GLN A 214 -18.73 -5.37 3.06
CA GLN A 214 -19.82 -6.02 3.79
C GLN A 214 -20.28 -5.24 5.04
N SER A 215 -19.63 -4.11 5.34
CA SER A 215 -19.88 -3.36 6.56
C SER A 215 -21.32 -2.85 6.61
N ARG A 216 -21.98 -3.10 7.75
CA ARG A 216 -23.30 -2.57 8.10
C ARG A 216 -23.21 -1.38 9.05
N THR A 217 -21.99 -0.94 9.38
CA THR A 217 -21.73 0.23 10.23
C THR A 217 -22.26 1.49 9.59
N ASP A 218 -22.58 2.49 10.40
CA ASP A 218 -22.97 3.81 9.90
C ASP A 218 -21.89 4.38 8.97
N ARG A 219 -22.30 4.82 7.78
CA ARG A 219 -21.36 5.31 6.76
C ARG A 219 -20.60 6.56 7.20
N ASN A 220 -21.17 7.40 8.07
CA ASN A 220 -20.48 8.60 8.53
C ASN A 220 -19.39 8.25 9.55
N GLU A 221 -19.63 7.27 10.43
CA GLU A 221 -18.60 6.75 11.34
C GLU A 221 -17.45 6.11 10.56
N LEU A 222 -17.78 5.25 9.60
CA LEU A 222 -16.79 4.62 8.72
C LEU A 222 -15.96 5.67 7.96
N LYS A 223 -16.60 6.75 7.46
CA LYS A 223 -15.93 7.86 6.79
C LYS A 223 -14.96 8.62 7.68
N LYS A 224 -15.26 8.75 8.98
CA LYS A 224 -14.32 9.34 9.94
C LYS A 224 -13.09 8.46 10.13
N LEU A 225 -13.29 7.15 10.24
CA LEU A 225 -12.20 6.19 10.43
C LEU A 225 -11.26 6.14 9.22
N ILE A 226 -11.79 6.00 8.00
CA ILE A 226 -10.93 5.90 6.80
C ILE A 226 -10.12 7.17 6.53
N ARG A 227 -10.60 8.33 6.98
CA ARG A 227 -9.88 9.62 6.87
C ARG A 227 -8.82 9.79 7.94
N LYS A 228 -8.99 9.16 9.10
CA LYS A 228 -8.03 9.18 10.20
C LYS A 228 -6.86 8.21 9.99
N SER A 229 -7.02 7.25 9.07
CA SER A 229 -5.99 6.26 8.74
C SER A 229 -4.65 6.90 8.30
N PRO A 230 -3.50 6.32 8.69
CA PRO A 230 -3.37 5.11 9.48
C PRO A 230 -3.64 5.38 10.96
N TYR A 231 -4.41 4.50 11.61
CA TYR A 231 -4.87 4.73 12.99
C TYR A 231 -4.74 3.50 13.87
N PHE A 232 -4.08 3.68 15.01
CA PHE A 232 -3.90 2.70 16.07
C PHE A 232 -4.76 3.10 17.28
N PRO A 233 -5.84 2.37 17.60
CA PRO A 233 -6.70 2.73 18.70
C PRO A 233 -5.97 2.70 20.05
N PRO A 234 -6.33 3.60 20.97
CA PRO A 234 -5.85 3.55 22.34
C PRO A 234 -6.25 2.23 23.01
N LEU A 235 -5.29 1.59 23.69
CA LEU A 235 -5.50 0.32 24.40
C LEU A 235 -6.28 0.51 25.72
N THR A 236 -6.17 1.69 26.33
CA THR A 236 -6.79 2.00 27.62
C THR A 236 -7.79 3.14 27.50
N TRP A 237 -8.74 3.20 28.45
CA TRP A 237 -9.69 4.31 28.51
C TRP A 237 -9.01 5.64 28.83
N GLN A 238 -7.87 5.61 29.55
CA GLN A 238 -7.06 6.79 29.84
C GLN A 238 -6.45 7.36 28.56
N ASP A 239 -5.87 6.49 27.72
CA ASP A 239 -5.32 6.91 26.42
C ASP A 239 -6.43 7.47 25.52
N LYS A 240 -7.61 6.82 25.53
CA LYS A 240 -8.79 7.29 24.81
C LYS A 240 -9.30 8.64 25.33
N ALA A 241 -9.28 8.84 26.65
CA ALA A 241 -9.66 10.11 27.25
C ALA A 241 -8.63 11.20 26.92
N LEU A 242 -7.33 10.88 26.94
CA LEU A 242 -6.25 11.79 26.56
C LEU A 242 -6.44 12.27 25.12
N GLU A 243 -6.70 11.34 24.20
CA GLU A 243 -6.96 11.64 22.80
C GLU A 243 -8.20 12.54 22.60
N LEU A 244 -9.29 12.27 23.32
CA LEU A 244 -10.50 13.11 23.25
C LEU A 244 -10.31 14.50 23.85
N LEU A 245 -9.43 14.64 24.86
CA LEU A 245 -9.15 15.89 25.55
C LEU A 245 -8.11 16.75 24.83
N CYS A 246 -7.14 16.12 24.17
CA CYS A 246 -6.10 16.80 23.40
C CYS A 246 -6.51 17.08 21.95
N GLY A 247 -7.58 16.46 21.44
CA GLY A 247 -8.00 16.59 20.04
C GLY A 247 -7.03 15.90 19.07
N PRO A 248 -7.38 15.77 17.78
CA PRO A 248 -6.35 15.62 16.77
C PRO A 248 -5.45 16.85 16.84
N ASP A 249 -4.13 16.69 16.71
CA ASP A 249 -3.18 17.79 16.49
C ASP A 249 -3.46 18.45 15.13
N ASP A 250 -4.63 19.07 14.98
CA ASP A 250 -4.99 20.00 13.92
C ASP A 250 -4.93 21.43 14.51
N GLU A 251 -3.80 21.78 15.13
CA GLU A 251 -3.40 23.17 15.36
C GLU A 251 -1.92 23.34 14.94
N ASP A 252 -1.77 23.85 13.71
CA ASP A 252 -0.70 24.72 13.20
C ASP A 252 0.77 24.23 13.22
N SER A 253 1.34 24.01 12.02
CA SER A 253 2.51 24.74 11.46
C SER A 253 2.94 24.21 10.08
#